data_AF-A0AAE7E1S6-F1
#
_entry.id   AF-A0AAE7E1S6-F1
#
_cell.length_a   1.000
_cell.length_b   1.000
_cell.length_c   1.000
_cell.angle_alpha   90.00
_cell.angle_beta   90.00
_cell.angle_gamma   90.00
#
_symmetry.space_group_name_H-M   'P 1'
#
loop_
_entity.id
_entity.type
_entity.pdbx_description
1 polymer ?
#
loop_
_entity_poly.entity_id
_entity_poly.type
_entity_poly.pdbx_seq_one_letter_code
_entity_poly.pdbx_strand_id
1 'polypeptide(L)' 'MKNLFILVAIILIFTGCIFNNQLTEEDCKKQGKIYKEKEVLNLRTGKKEIRTECI' A
#
# COMPACT_ATOMS: atom_id res chain seq x y z
N MET A 1 -5.43 14.18 -34.81
CA MET A 1 -6.28 13.30 -33.96
C MET A 1 -5.55 12.06 -33.42
N LYS A 2 -4.53 11.51 -34.09
CA LYS A 2 -3.79 10.31 -33.63
C LYS A 2 -2.97 10.53 -32.33
N ASN A 3 -2.48 11.75 -32.11
CA ASN A 3 -1.68 12.10 -30.92
C ASN A 3 -2.51 12.20 -29.63
N LEU A 4 -3.83 12.40 -29.73
CA LEU A 4 -4.70 12.50 -28.56
C LEU A 4 -4.82 11.14 -27.85
N PHE A 5 -4.85 10.05 -28.62
CA PHE A 5 -4.92 8.69 -28.09
C PHE A 5 -3.68 8.30 -27.30
N ILE A 6 -2.51 8.78 -27.70
CA ILE A 6 -1.24 8.52 -27.01
C ILE A 6 -1.21 9.23 -25.64
N LEU A 7 -1.73 10.45 -25.58
CA LEU A 7 -1.77 11.23 -24.34
C LEU A 7 -2.69 10.58 -23.29
N VAL A 8 -3.84 10.06 -23.72
CA VAL A 8 -4.79 9.36 -22.84
C VAL A 8 -4.21 8.03 -22.33
N ALA A 9 -3.46 7.30 -23.16
CA ALA A 9 -2.81 6.06 -22.75
C ALA A 9 -1.77 6.27 -21.64
N ILE A 10 -1.03 7.39 -21.67
CA ILE A 10 -0.02 7.70 -20.66
C ILE A 10 -0.67 7.99 -19.29
N ILE A 11 -1.80 8.73 -19.26
CA ILE A 11 -2.49 9.09 -18.02
C ILE A 11 -3.01 7.85 -17.28
N LEU A 12 -3.43 6.81 -18.01
CA LEU A 12 -3.95 5.56 -17.43
C LEU A 12 -2.88 4.69 -16.75
N ILE A 13 -1.59 4.87 -17.07
CA ILE A 13 -0.50 4.10 -16.45
C ILE A 13 -0.22 4.62 -15.02
N PHE A 14 -0.50 5.90 -14.74
CA PHE A 14 -0.21 6.51 -13.44
C PHE A 14 -1.31 6.31 -12.38
N THR A 15 -2.51 5.85 -12.75
CA THR A 15 -3.60 5.61 -11.77
C THR A 15 -3.43 4.30 -11.00
N GLY A 16 -2.55 3.39 -11.45
CA GLY A 16 -2.29 2.10 -10.81
C GLY A 16 -1.46 2.14 -9.53
N CYS A 17 -0.91 3.30 -9.13
CA CYS A 17 -0.06 3.44 -7.93
C CYS A 17 -0.77 4.01 -6.71
N ILE A 18 -2.11 4.01 -6.67
CA ILE A 18 -2.85 4.23 -5.41
C ILE A 18 -2.96 2.87 -4.72
N PHE A 19 -1.82 2.29 -4.36
CA PHE A 19 -1.79 1.11 -3.51
C PHE A 19 -2.08 1.56 -2.08
N ASN A 20 -3.24 1.15 -1.56
CA ASN A 20 -3.53 1.16 -0.14
C ASN A 20 -2.40 0.38 0.57
N ASN A 21 -1.49 1.07 1.24
CA ASN A 21 -0.34 0.49 1.94
C ASN A 21 -0.72 -0.28 3.23
N GLN A 22 -1.95 -0.78 3.32
CA GLN A 22 -2.36 -1.64 4.43
C GLN A 22 -2.02 -3.07 4.07
N LEU A 23 -0.95 -3.58 4.68
CA LEU A 23 -0.58 -4.99 4.65
C LEU A 23 -1.75 -5.84 5.18
N THR A 24 -2.19 -6.82 4.40
CA THR A 24 -3.22 -7.78 4.82
C THR A 24 -2.60 -9.10 5.29
N GLU A 25 -3.39 -9.90 6.01
CA GLU A 25 -2.96 -11.25 6.42
C GLU A 25 -2.63 -12.14 5.22
N GLU A 26 -3.39 -12.01 4.12
CA GLU A 26 -3.12 -12.74 2.88
C GLU A 26 -1.76 -12.38 2.28
N ASP A 27 -1.33 -11.12 2.38
CA ASP A 27 -0.04 -10.68 1.85
C ASP A 27 1.13 -11.31 2.60
N CYS A 28 1.01 -11.47 3.92
CA CYS A 28 2.02 -12.18 4.73
C CYS A 28 2.02 -13.68 4.44
N LYS A 29 0.83 -14.30 4.32
CA LYS A 29 0.71 -15.73 3.99
C LYS A 29 1.31 -16.08 2.64
N LYS A 30 1.10 -15.25 1.60
CA LYS A 30 1.73 -15.43 0.27
C LYS A 30 3.26 -15.39 0.33
N GLN A 31 3.82 -14.68 1.31
CA GLN A 31 5.26 -14.60 1.54
C GLN A 31 5.78 -15.73 2.46
N GLY A 32 4.92 -16.62 2.95
CA GLY A 32 5.29 -17.65 3.93
C GLY A 32 5.62 -17.09 5.32
N LYS A 33 5.13 -15.90 5.64
CA LYS A 33 5.39 -15.17 6.88
C LYS A 33 4.15 -15.08 7.77
N ILE A 34 4.35 -14.82 9.05
CA ILE A 34 3.28 -14.68 10.03
C ILE A 34 2.82 -13.22 10.06
N TYR A 35 1.52 -13.01 9.95
CA TYR A 35 0.89 -11.72 10.14
C TYR A 35 0.89 -11.34 11.63
N LYS A 36 1.38 -10.15 11.97
CA LYS A 36 1.39 -9.64 13.34
C LYS A 36 0.99 -8.18 13.38
N GLU A 37 0.07 -7.87 14.30
CA GLU A 37 -0.30 -6.50 14.64
C GLU A 37 0.37 -6.09 15.94
N LYS A 38 0.85 -4.84 15.98
CA LYS A 38 1.41 -4.23 17.18
C LYS A 38 0.91 -2.80 17.35
N GLU A 39 0.60 -2.45 18.59
CA GLU A 39 0.34 -1.08 18.97
C GLU A 39 1.67 -0.33 19.11
N VAL A 40 1.85 0.75 18.36
CA VAL A 40 3.06 1.59 18.41
C VAL A 40 2.70 3.04 18.66
N LEU A 41 3.54 3.74 19.42
CA LEU A 41 3.42 5.19 19.57
C LEU A 41 4.00 5.87 18.33
N ASN A 42 3.18 6.60 17.59
CA ASN A 42 3.66 7.47 16.54
C ASN A 42 4.24 8.74 17.17
N LEU A 43 5.57 8.87 17.14
CA LEU A 43 6.29 10.00 17.74
C LEU A 43 6.03 11.34 17.04
N ARG A 44 5.53 11.34 15.80
CA ARG A 44 5.17 12.57 15.07
C ARG A 44 3.82 13.13 15.51
N THR A 45 2.86 12.25 15.80
CA THR A 45 1.48 12.65 16.16
C THR A 45 1.20 12.54 17.65
N GLY A 46 2.05 11.83 18.41
CA GLY A 46 1.86 11.50 19.82
C GLY A 46 0.74 10.48 20.07
N LYS A 47 0.18 9.87 19.01
CA LYS A 47 -0.94 8.93 19.11
C LYS A 47 -0.47 7.50 18.98
N LYS A 48 -1.19 6.58 19.62
CA LYS A 48 -1.01 5.15 19.39
C LYS A 48 -1.67 4.76 18.06
N GLU A 49 -0.96 3.97 17.28
CA GLU A 49 -1.39 3.47 15.98
C GLU A 49 -1.14 1.96 15.91
N ILE A 50 -2.04 1.22 15.28
CA ILE A 50 -1.83 -0.20 15.00
C ILE A 50 -0.95 -0.28 13.75
N ARG A 51 0.21 -0.92 13.89
CA ARG A 51 1.08 -1.27 12.75
C ARG A 51 1.07 -2.75 12.52
N THR A 52 0.99 -3.08 11.24
CA THR A 52 0.98 -4.43 10.75
C THR A 52 2.34 -4.80 10.19
N GLU A 53 2.84 -6.00 10.50
CA GLU A 53 4.11 -6.52 10.00
C GLU A 53 4.02 -8.00 9.65
N CYS A 54 4.78 -8.41 8.62
CA CYS A 54 5.01 -9.82 8.31
C CYS A 54 6.36 -10.25 8.89
N ILE A 55 6.36 -11.20 9.83
CA ILE A 55 7.56 -11.77 10.47
C ILE A 55 7.88 -13.18 9.97
#